data_AF-A0A832NJT5-F1
#
_entry.id   AF-A0A832NJT5-F1
#
_cell.length_a   1.000
_cell.length_b   1.000
_cell.length_c   1.000
_cell.angle_alpha   90.00
_cell.angle_beta   90.00
_cell.angle_gamma   90.00
#
_symmetry.space_group_name_H-M   'P 1'
#
loop_
_entity.id
_entity.type
_entity.pdbx_description
1 polymer ?
#
loop_
_entity_poly.entity_id
_entity_poly.type
_entity_poly.pdbx_seq_one_letter_code
_entity_poly.pdbx_strand_id
1 'polypeptide(L)'
;SEKELERAIASGAQIIGINNRNLDTLEIDLNTTFKLIKKIPGDRIIISESGIKTREDVLRLKEAGVNAILVGETLLRSSSIAEKIKELLK
;
A
#
# COMPACT_ATOMS: atom_id res chain seq x y z
N SER A 1 10.06 2.54 -6.19
CA SER A 1 10.51 3.71 -6.98
C SER A 1 9.91 3.68 -8.39
N GLU A 2 10.01 4.76 -9.17
CA GLU A 2 9.51 4.77 -10.56
C GLU A 2 10.23 3.74 -11.44
N LYS A 3 11.56 3.65 -11.33
CA LYS A 3 12.37 2.68 -12.09
C LYS A 3 12.00 1.22 -11.78
N GLU A 4 11.70 0.90 -10.52
CA GLU A 4 11.23 -0.44 -10.15
C GLU A 4 9.83 -0.72 -10.69
N LEU A 5 8.97 0.30 -10.70
CA LEU A 5 7.63 0.16 -11.26
C LEU A 5 7.68 -0.14 -12.76
N GLU A 6 8.51 0.57 -13.53
CA GLU A 6 8.71 0.31 -14.95
C GLU A 6 9.17 -1.14 -15.20
N ARG A 7 10.11 -1.63 -14.39
CA ARG A 7 10.56 -3.03 -14.45
C ARG A 7 9.46 -4.02 -14.13
N ALA A 8 8.62 -3.73 -13.13
CA ALA A 8 7.51 -4.59 -12.75
C ALA A 8 6.42 -4.64 -13.84
N ILE A 9 6.15 -3.51 -14.51
CA ILE A 9 5.22 -3.47 -15.64
C ILE A 9 5.81 -4.25 -16.82
N ALA A 10 7.08 -4.02 -17.16
CA ALA A 10 7.75 -4.70 -18.26
C ALA A 10 7.88 -6.22 -18.06
N SER A 11 7.94 -6.70 -16.81
CA SER A 11 7.94 -8.13 -16.53
C SER A 11 6.57 -8.80 -16.70
N GLY A 12 5.51 -8.03 -16.96
CA GLY A 12 4.16 -8.54 -17.09
C GLY A 12 3.48 -8.86 -15.75
N ALA A 13 3.99 -8.37 -14.62
CA ALA A 13 3.43 -8.63 -13.31
C ALA A 13 1.94 -8.24 -13.24
N GLN A 14 1.07 -9.15 -12.82
CA GLN A 14 -0.38 -8.91 -12.69
C GLN A 14 -0.74 -8.24 -11.36
N ILE A 15 0.09 -8.41 -10.35
CA ILE A 15 -0.05 -7.82 -9.02
C ILE A 15 1.19 -6.95 -8.77
N ILE A 16 0.97 -5.70 -8.37
CA ILE A 16 2.03 -4.73 -8.08
C ILE A 16 1.85 -4.22 -6.65
N GLY A 17 2.84 -4.50 -5.81
CA GLY A 17 2.95 -3.94 -4.46
C GLY A 17 3.72 -2.63 -4.48
N ILE A 18 3.13 -1.57 -3.92
CA ILE A 18 3.81 -0.30 -3.67
C ILE A 18 4.16 -0.24 -2.19
N ASN A 19 5.45 -0.38 -1.88
CA ASN A 19 5.95 -0.24 -0.52
C ASN A 19 6.23 1.23 -0.21
N ASN A 20 5.53 1.76 0.80
CA ASN A 20 5.70 3.14 1.26
C ASN A 20 6.93 3.32 2.16
N ARG A 21 7.65 2.24 2.52
CA ARG A 21 8.90 2.30 3.25
C ARG A 21 10.08 2.35 2.29
N ASN A 22 10.90 3.39 2.41
CA ASN A 22 12.23 3.41 1.80
C ASN A 22 13.13 2.39 2.52
N LEU A 23 13.73 1.44 1.79
CA LEU A 23 14.54 0.38 2.39
C LEU A 23 15.94 0.85 2.82
N ASP A 24 16.44 1.95 2.26
CA ASP A 24 17.74 2.53 2.60
C ASP A 24 17.65 3.44 3.83
N THR A 25 16.59 4.25 3.92
CA THR A 25 16.40 5.24 5.00
C THR A 25 15.43 4.79 6.09
N LEU A 26 14.66 3.72 5.85
CA LEU A 26 13.56 3.23 6.68
C LEU A 26 12.38 4.19 6.86
N GLU A 27 12.43 5.36 6.23
CA GLU A 27 11.37 6.36 6.24
C GLU A 27 10.11 5.81 5.56
N ILE A 28 8.95 6.21 6.08
CA ILE A 28 7.65 5.77 5.57
C ILE A 28 6.90 6.99 5.04
N ASP A 29 6.52 6.97 3.77
CA ASP A 29 5.71 8.00 3.13
C ASP A 29 4.60 7.38 2.29
N LEU A 30 3.35 7.46 2.79
CA LEU A 30 2.14 6.96 2.11
C LEU A 30 1.91 7.68 0.76
N ASN A 31 2.48 8.88 0.56
CA ASN A 31 2.40 9.57 -0.72
C ASN A 31 3.13 8.84 -1.85
N THR A 32 4.03 7.91 -1.54
CA THR A 32 4.65 7.03 -2.52
C THR A 32 3.60 6.29 -3.33
N THR A 33 2.60 5.70 -2.65
CA THR A 33 1.48 5.04 -3.33
C THR A 33 0.72 5.99 -4.25
N PHE A 34 0.32 7.17 -3.75
CA PHE A 34 -0.48 8.13 -4.53
C PHE A 34 0.25 8.69 -5.76
N LYS A 35 1.58 8.77 -5.72
CA LYS A 35 2.42 9.17 -6.86
C LYS A 35 2.52 8.05 -7.90
N LEU A 36 2.83 6.84 -7.46
CA LEU A 36 3.14 5.72 -8.35
C LEU A 36 1.91 5.10 -9.00
N ILE A 37 0.78 5.07 -8.29
CA ILE A 37 -0.46 4.42 -8.78
C ILE A 37 -0.94 4.99 -10.12
N LYS A 38 -0.72 6.30 -10.37
CA LYS A 38 -1.10 6.99 -11.61
C LYS A 38 -0.36 6.48 -12.86
N LYS A 39 0.73 5.74 -12.67
CA LYS A 39 1.56 5.18 -13.74
C LYS A 39 1.29 3.69 -13.96
N ILE A 40 0.41 3.08 -13.15
CA ILE A 40 0.10 1.66 -13.23
C ILE A 40 -1.03 1.44 -14.25
N PRO A 41 -0.88 0.52 -15.21
CA PRO A 41 -1.96 0.12 -16.09
C PRO A 41 -3.21 -0.34 -15.32
N GLY A 42 -4.40 -0.01 -15.81
CA GLY A 42 -5.66 -0.29 -15.10
C GLY A 42 -6.05 -1.77 -15.02
N ASP A 43 -5.32 -2.66 -15.70
CA ASP A 43 -5.51 -4.12 -15.68
C ASP A 43 -4.75 -4.82 -14.52
N ARG A 44 -4.07 -4.05 -13.65
CA ARG A 44 -3.25 -4.58 -12.54
C ARG A 44 -3.99 -4.53 -11.21
N ILE A 45 -3.71 -5.52 -10.37
CA ILE A 45 -4.07 -5.49 -8.96
C ILE A 45 -2.98 -4.73 -8.21
N ILE A 46 -3.38 -3.68 -7.49
CA ILE A 46 -2.49 -2.78 -6.77
C ILE A 46 -2.62 -3.02 -5.27
N ILE A 47 -1.49 -3.25 -4.61
CA ILE A 47 -1.39 -3.42 -3.16
C ILE A 47 -0.57 -2.26 -2.59
N SER A 48 -1.07 -1.59 -1.55
CA SER A 48 -0.28 -0.61 -0.79
C SER A 48 0.24 -1.23 0.50
N GLU A 49 1.53 -1.03 0.79
CA GLU A 49 2.22 -1.66 1.91
C GLU A 49 2.94 -0.62 2.78
N SER A 50 3.05 -0.89 4.07
CA SER A 50 3.68 -0.01 5.08
C SER A 50 2.96 1.32 5.32
N GLY A 51 3.00 1.81 6.55
CA GLY A 51 2.49 3.15 6.91
C GLY A 51 0.99 3.30 7.11
N ILE A 52 0.22 2.22 6.95
CA ILE A 52 -1.24 2.21 7.09
C ILE A 52 -1.60 1.98 8.56
N LYS A 53 -2.16 2.99 9.20
CA LYS A 53 -2.39 2.98 10.66
C LYS A 53 -3.86 3.11 11.05
N THR A 54 -4.64 3.79 10.21
CA THR A 54 -6.00 4.22 10.53
C THR A 54 -6.97 3.87 9.42
N ARG A 55 -8.27 3.89 9.75
CA ARG A 55 -9.35 3.77 8.77
C ARG A 55 -9.26 4.82 7.67
N GLU A 56 -8.89 6.05 8.03
CA GLU A 56 -8.72 7.17 7.10
C GLU A 56 -7.65 6.86 6.05
N ASP A 57 -6.52 6.28 6.43
CA ASP A 57 -5.48 5.85 5.48
C ASP A 57 -6.06 4.85 4.46
N VAL A 58 -6.85 3.88 4.94
CA VAL A 58 -7.49 2.86 4.10
C VAL A 58 -8.48 3.48 3.12
N LEU A 59 -9.29 4.45 3.57
CA LEU A 59 -10.25 5.15 2.72
C LEU A 59 -9.54 5.95 1.62
N ARG A 60 -8.50 6.71 1.97
CA ARG A 60 -7.71 7.47 1.00
C ARG A 60 -7.04 6.57 -0.04
N LEU A 61 -6.52 5.42 0.38
CA LEU A 61 -5.95 4.42 -0.54
C LEU A 61 -7.01 3.81 -1.46
N LYS A 62 -8.18 3.48 -0.92
CA LYS A 62 -9.31 2.97 -1.70
C LYS A 62 -9.77 3.98 -2.75
N GLU A 63 -9.92 5.26 -2.36
CA GLU A 63 -10.27 6.35 -3.28
C GLU A 63 -9.23 6.55 -4.39
N ALA A 64 -7.95 6.32 -4.09
CA ALA A 64 -6.88 6.37 -5.08
C ALA A 64 -6.86 5.18 -6.05
N GLY A 65 -7.70 4.15 -5.84
CA GLY A 65 -7.79 2.97 -6.70
C GLY A 65 -6.94 1.78 -6.25
N VAL A 66 -6.43 1.78 -5.01
CA VAL A 66 -5.74 0.62 -4.44
C VAL A 66 -6.74 -0.52 -4.20
N ASN A 67 -6.40 -1.74 -4.62
CA ASN A 67 -7.28 -2.90 -4.51
C ASN A 67 -7.15 -3.60 -3.16
N ALA A 68 -5.95 -3.62 -2.57
CA ALA A 68 -5.70 -4.26 -1.28
C ALA A 68 -4.62 -3.54 -0.46
N ILE A 69 -4.58 -3.82 0.83
CA ILE A 69 -3.58 -3.30 1.76
C ILE A 69 -2.83 -4.45 2.44
N LEU A 70 -1.53 -4.27 2.66
CA LEU A 70 -0.72 -5.16 3.49
C LEU A 70 -0.32 -4.45 4.77
N VAL A 71 -0.86 -4.91 5.89
CA VAL A 71 -0.70 -4.27 7.21
C VAL A 71 -0.12 -5.27 8.21
N GLY A 72 1.11 -5.02 8.67
CA GLY A 72 1.79 -5.85 9.67
C GLY A 72 1.92 -5.13 11.02
N GLU A 73 2.84 -4.16 11.09
CA GLU A 73 3.20 -3.46 12.33
C GLU A 73 2.00 -2.91 13.12
N THR A 74 1.05 -2.26 12.45
CA THR A 74 -0.16 -1.72 13.07
C THR A 74 -1.00 -2.79 13.75
N LEU A 75 -1.12 -3.98 13.15
CA LEU A 75 -1.87 -5.10 13.73
C LEU A 75 -1.10 -5.70 14.91
N LEU A 76 0.20 -5.94 14.75
CA LEU A 76 1.04 -6.55 15.77
C LEU A 76 1.23 -5.68 17.02
N ARG A 77 1.16 -4.34 16.88
CA ARG A 77 1.21 -3.40 18.01
C ARG A 77 -0.14 -3.15 18.68
N SER A 78 -1.23 -3.63 18.10
CA SER A 78 -2.57 -3.43 18.66
C SER A 78 -2.79 -4.32 19.90
N SER A 79 -3.62 -3.85 20.83
CA SER A 79 -4.05 -4.65 21.99
C SER A 79 -4.98 -5.81 21.60
N SER A 80 -5.64 -5.71 20.45
CA SER A 80 -6.49 -6.75 19.87
C SER A 80 -6.44 -6.68 18.34
N ILE A 81 -5.85 -7.70 17.72
CA ILE A 81 -5.76 -7.82 16.26
C ILE A 81 -7.16 -7.79 15.63
N ALA A 82 -8.12 -8.50 16.23
CA ALA A 82 -9.48 -8.59 15.73
C ALA A 82 -10.19 -7.23 15.71
N GLU A 83 -10.07 -6.45 16.78
CA GLU A 83 -10.66 -5.11 16.84
C GLU A 83 -9.95 -4.14 15.90
N LYS A 84 -8.61 -4.25 15.75
CA LYS A 84 -7.88 -3.39 14.81
C LYS A 84 -8.24 -3.69 13.36
N ILE A 85 -8.43 -4.95 12.99
CA ILE A 85 -8.93 -5.33 11.66
C ILE A 85 -10.33 -4.75 11.42
N LYS A 86 -11.23 -4.83 12.42
CA LYS A 86 -12.57 -4.23 12.30
C LYS A 86 -12.48 -2.73 12.08
N GLU A 87 -11.67 -2.01 12.87
CA GLU A 87 -11.44 -0.57 12.72
C GLU A 87 -10.96 -0.20 11.32
N LEU A 88 -10.03 -0.97 10.74
CA LEU A 88 -9.46 -0.67 9.43
C LEU A 88 -10.43 -0.96 8.26
N LEU A 89 -11.33 -1.94 8.42
CA LEU A 89 -12.17 -2.44 7.33
C LEU A 89 -13.63 -1.97 7.37
N LYS A 90 -14.15 -1.63 8.55
CA LYS A 90 -15.53 -1.16 8.75
C LYS A 90 -15.51 0.36 8.85
#